data_AF-A0A5X4HX43-F1
#
_entry.id   AF-A0A5X4HX43-F1
#
_cell.length_a   1.000
_cell.length_b   1.000
_cell.length_c   1.000
_cell.angle_alpha   90.00
_cell.angle_beta   90.00
_cell.angle_gamma   90.00
#
_symmetry.space_group_name_H-M   'P 1'
#
loop_
_entity.id
_entity.type
_entity.pdbx_description
1 polymer ?
#
loop_
_entity_poly.entity_id
_entity_poly.type
_entity_poly.pdbx_seq_one_letter_code
_entity_poly.pdbx_strand_id
1 'polypeptide(L)' 'MAYLQLVKQTSSGLLLPATPESGDFLRSVKIGEWIHADFKRVRNYAFHKRFFKLLQLGFDYWTPTGGTVTSREQKLISG' A
#
# COMPACT_ATOMS: atom_id res chain seq x y z
N MET A 1 -19.97 8.70 1.84
CA MET A 1 -19.34 7.72 0.93
C MET A 1 -18.71 6.63 1.78
N ALA A 2 -19.18 5.39 1.65
CA ALA A 2 -18.60 4.26 2.38
C ALA A 2 -17.44 3.67 1.56
N TYR A 3 -16.32 3.36 2.22
CA TYR A 3 -15.17 2.77 1.57
C TYR A 3 -15.24 1.25 1.72
N LEU A 4 -15.53 0.55 0.61
CA LEU A 4 -15.70 -0.89 0.60
C LEU A 4 -14.43 -1.58 0.08
N GLN A 5 -13.80 -2.41 0.92
CA GLN A 5 -12.67 -3.22 0.49
C GLN A 5 -13.17 -4.61 0.10
N LEU A 6 -12.97 -4.97 -1.17
CA LEU A 6 -13.40 -6.24 -1.72
C LEU A 6 -12.21 -7.01 -2.30
N VAL A 7 -12.19 -8.32 -2.08
CA VAL A 7 -11.20 -9.25 -2.64
C VAL A 7 -11.89 -10.26 -3.55
N LYS A 8 -11.29 -10.49 -4.72
CA LYS A 8 -11.67 -11.57 -5.62
C LYS A 8 -11.08 -12.88 -5.10
N GLN A 9 -11.92 -13.76 -4.55
CA GLN A 9 -11.44 -15.01 -3.95
C GLN A 9 -11.43 -16.18 -4.93
N THR A 10 -12.32 -16.17 -5.92
CA THR A 10 -12.48 -17.28 -6.88
C THR A 10 -12.36 -16.78 -8.31
N SER A 11 -11.86 -17.63 -9.21
CA SER A 11 -11.83 -17.38 -10.66
C SER A 11 -13.22 -17.07 -11.24
N SER A 12 -14.28 -17.54 -10.58
CA SER A 12 -15.70 -17.28 -10.91
C SER A 12 -16.15 -15.82 -10.76
N GLY A 13 -15.31 -14.93 -10.23
CA GLY A 13 -15.62 -13.49 -10.18
C GLY A 13 -16.40 -13.05 -8.93
N LEU A 14 -16.57 -13.93 -7.94
CA LEU A 14 -17.15 -13.57 -6.65
C LEU A 14 -16.25 -12.60 -5.87
N LEU A 15 -16.85 -11.49 -5.42
CA LEU A 15 -16.22 -10.48 -4.58
C LEU A 15 -16.71 -10.66 -3.14
N LEU A 16 -15.77 -10.70 -2.20
CA LEU A 16 -16.06 -10.84 -0.78
C LEU A 16 -15.48 -9.65 0.00
N PRO A 17 -16.10 -9.26 1.12
CA PRO A 17 -15.56 -8.24 2.01
C PRO A 17 -14.17 -8.66 2.50
N ALA A 18 -13.19 -7.79 2.28
CA ALA A 18 -11.81 -8.01 2.70
C ALA A 18 -11.59 -7.65 4.18
N THR A 19 -12.48 -6.84 4.77
CA THR A 19 -12.44 -6.42 6.17
C THR A 19 -13.78 -6.67 6.87
N PRO A 20 -13.79 -6.81 8.21
CA PRO A 20 -15.02 -6.97 8.99
C PRO A 20 -16.01 -5.82 8.78
N GLU A 21 -15.52 -4.59 8.71
CA GLU A 21 -16.35 -3.38 8.54
C GLU A 21 -17.05 -3.37 7.18
N SER A 22 -16.35 -3.83 6.13
CA SER A 22 -16.94 -4.01 4.80
C SER A 22 -18.04 -5.07 4.82
N GLY A 23 -17.86 -6.11 5.65
CA GLY A 23 -18.86 -7.16 5.87
C GLY A 23 -20.09 -6.66 6.63
N ASP A 24 -19.89 -5.84 7.67
CA ASP A 24 -20.98 -5.21 8.42
C ASP A 24 -21.80 -4.26 7.57
N PHE A 25 -21.13 -3.46 6.73
CA PHE A 25 -21.83 -2.61 5.76
C PHE A 25 -22.68 -3.44 4.81
N LEU A 26 -22.13 -4.51 4.20
CA LEU A 26 -22.88 -5.37 3.29
C LEU A 26 -24.06 -6.08 3.97
N ARG A 27 -23.94 -6.44 5.26
CA ARG A 27 -25.06 -6.99 6.05
C ARG A 27 -26.16 -5.98 6.32
N SER A 28 -25.81 -4.69 6.40
CA SER A 28 -26.78 -3.61 6.63
C SER A 28 -27.61 -3.27 5.38
N VAL A 29 -27.07 -3.54 4.18
CA VAL A 29 -27.77 -3.29 2.91
C VAL A 29 -28.77 -4.42 2.65
N LYS A 30 -30.00 -4.06 2.25
CA LYS A 30 -31.03 -5.06 2.00
C LYS A 30 -30.75 -5.82 0.72
N ILE A 31 -31.16 -7.09 0.71
CA ILE A 31 -31.09 -7.92 -0.50
C ILE A 31 -31.98 -7.29 -1.58
N GLY A 32 -31.42 -7.07 -2.77
CA GLY A 32 -32.10 -6.45 -3.91
C GLY A 32 -31.93 -4.92 -4.03
N GLU A 33 -31.26 -4.29 -3.07
CA GLU A 33 -30.97 -2.86 -3.10
C GLU A 33 -29.76 -2.56 -3.99
N TRP A 34 -29.85 -1.50 -4.81
CA TRP A 34 -28.77 -1.11 -5.71
C TRP A 34 -27.63 -0.43 -4.94
N ILE A 35 -26.41 -0.95 -5.10
CA ILE A 35 -25.19 -0.37 -4.52
C ILE A 35 -24.38 0.26 -5.66
N HIS A 36 -24.14 1.56 -5.58
CA HIS A 36 -23.18 2.25 -6.44
C HIS A 36 -21.82 2.30 -5.73
N ALA A 37 -20.77 1.80 -6.37
CA ALA A 37 -19.43 1.78 -5.81
C ALA A 37 -18.37 2.16 -6.86
N ASP A 38 -17.46 3.05 -6.47
CA ASP A 38 -16.28 3.38 -7.25
C ASP A 38 -15.13 2.45 -6.91
N PHE A 39 -14.77 1.59 -7.87
CA PHE A 39 -13.68 0.64 -7.69
C PHE A 39 -12.35 1.26 -8.07
N LYS A 40 -11.45 1.41 -7.10
CA LYS A 40 -10.05 1.75 -7.34
C LYS A 40 -9.16 0.55 -7.03
N ARG A 41 -8.36 0.11 -8.00
CA ARG A 41 -7.39 -0.97 -7.80
C ARG A 41 -6.32 -0.51 -6.80
N VAL A 42 -6.22 -1.22 -5.68
CA VAL A 42 -5.15 -1.01 -4.70
C VAL A 42 -3.81 -1.42 -5.33
N ARG A 43 -2.75 -0.63 -5.08
CA ARG A 43 -1.40 -0.93 -5.57
C ARG A 43 -0.94 -2.30 -5.07
N ASN A 44 -0.15 -3.01 -5.87
CA ASN A 44 0.36 -4.33 -5.50
C ASN A 44 1.30 -4.23 -4.29
N TYR A 45 0.80 -4.58 -3.10
CA TYR A 45 1.57 -4.50 -1.86
C TYR A 45 2.80 -5.40 -1.85
N ALA A 46 2.71 -6.60 -2.44
CA ALA A 46 3.84 -7.52 -2.52
C ALA A 46 4.97 -6.95 -3.38
N PHE A 47 4.62 -6.26 -4.48
CA PHE A 47 5.60 -5.56 -5.31
C PHE A 47 6.28 -4.42 -4.55
N HIS A 48 5.51 -3.56 -3.86
CA HIS A 48 6.07 -2.49 -3.05
C HIS A 48 6.97 -3.03 -1.94
N LYS A 49 6.57 -4.10 -1.26
CA LYS A 49 7.39 -4.75 -0.24
C LYS A 49 8.72 -5.25 -0.79
N ARG A 50 8.71 -5.88 -1.98
CA ARG A 50 9.95 -6.33 -2.66
C ARG A 50 10.84 -5.16 -3.07
N PHE A 51 10.25 -4.09 -3.60
CA PHE A 51 10.99 -2.87 -3.97
C PHE A 51 11.74 -2.27 -2.78
N PHE A 52 11.08 -2.08 -1.63
CA PHE A 52 11.74 -1.54 -0.44
C PHE A 52 12.81 -2.47 0.13
N LYS A 53 12.65 -3.80 0.00
CA LYS A 53 13.71 -4.75 0.38
C LYS A 53 14.95 -4.64 -0.49
N LEU A 54 14.80 -4.37 -1.79
CA LEU A 54 15.94 -4.13 -2.68
C LEU A 54 16.65 -2.81 -2.37
N LEU A 55 15.91 -1.75 -2.01
CA LEU A 55 16.53 -0.50 -1.55
C LEU A 55 17.35 -0.70 -0.28
N GLN A 56 16.81 -1.46 0.68
CA GLN A 56 17.52 -1.81 1.91
C GLN A 56 18.81 -2.58 1.60
N LEU A 57 18.74 -3.59 0.72
CA LEU A 57 19.91 -4.34 0.27
C LEU A 57 20.95 -3.42 -0.39
N GLY A 58 20.52 -2.53 -1.27
CA GLY A 58 21.41 -1.56 -1.92
C GLY A 58 22.07 -0.63 -0.91
N PHE A 59 21.34 -0.17 0.10
CA PHE A 59 21.88 0.63 1.20
C PHE A 59 22.92 -0.14 2.02
N ASP A 60 22.62 -1.39 2.39
CA ASP A 60 23.51 -2.23 3.20
C ASP A 60 24.80 -2.59 2.44
N TYR A 61 24.73 -2.75 1.12
CA TYR A 61 25.86 -3.21 0.29
C TYR A 61 26.67 -2.09 -0.35
N TRP A 62 26.12 -0.88 -0.43
CA TRP A 62 26.80 0.26 -1.02
C TRP A 62 27.56 1.05 0.04
N THR A 63 28.89 1.05 -0.07
CA THR A 63 29.74 1.96 0.71
C THR A 63 29.99 3.23 -0.10
N PRO A 64 29.66 4.44 0.41
CA PRO A 64 29.84 5.67 -0.34
C PRO A 64 31.33 5.96 -0.60
N THR A 65 31.73 6.06 -1.87
CA THR A 65 33.13 6.26 -2.29
C THR A 65 33.59 7.72 -2.33
N GLY A 66 32.74 8.69 -1.95
CA GLY A 66 33.20 10.09 -1.80
C GLY A 66 32.09 11.11 -1.48
N GLY A 67 32.37 12.00 -0.52
CA GLY A 67 31.70 13.29 -0.34
C GLY A 67 30.23 13.26 0.06
N THR A 68 29.85 12.49 1.10
CA THR A 68 28.47 12.49 1.62
C THR A 68 28.02 13.82 2.21
N VAL A 69 28.98 14.69 2.54
CA VAL A 69 28.74 16.02 3.10
C VAL A 69 29.79 16.94 2.49
N THR A 70 29.36 17.97 1.77
CA THR A 70 30.25 19.04 1.32
C THR A 70 30.78 19.80 2.54
N SER A 71 31.96 20.41 2.45
CA SER A 71 32.54 21.17 3.58
C SER A 71 31.62 22.29 4.10
N ARG A 72 30.67 22.76 3.27
CA ARG A 72 29.61 23.70 3.67
C ARG A 72 28.54 23.03 4.54
N GLU A 73 28.08 21.85 4.16
CA GLU A 73 27.09 21.08 4.92
C GLU A 73 27.69 20.61 6.25
N GLN A 74 28.98 20.32 6.30
CA GLN A 74 29.64 19.87 7.53
C GLN A 74 29.63 20.95 8.63
N LYS A 75 29.82 22.22 8.26
CA LYS A 75 29.72 23.37 9.20
C LYS A 75 28.31 23.55 9.77
N LEU A 76 27.27 23.21 9.01
CA LEU A 76 25.88 23.30 9.47
C LEU A 76 25.50 22.18 10.44
N ILE A 77 26.16 21.02 10.32
CA ILE A 77 25.90 19.84 11.15
C ILE A 77 26.68 19.90 12.47
N SER A 78 27.90 20.46 12.47
CA SER A 78 28.78 20.48 13.65
C SER A 78 28.50 21.60 14.65
N GLY A 79 27.70 22.62 14.30
CA GLY A 79 27.49 23.81 15.12
C GLY A 79 28.60 24.85 14.95
#